data_AF-A0AAW9JAX6-F1
#
_entry.id   AF-A0AAW9JAX6-F1
#
_cell.length_a   1.000
_cell.length_b   1.000
_cell.length_c   1.000
_cell.angle_alpha   90.00
_cell.angle_beta   90.00
_cell.angle_gamma   90.00
#
_symmetry.space_group_name_H-M   'P 1'
#
loop_
_entity.id
_entity.type
_entity.pdbx_description
1 polymer ?
#
loop_
_entity_poly.entity_id
_entity_poly.type
_entity_poly.pdbx_seq_one_letter_code
_entity_poly.pdbx_strand_id
1 'polypeptide(L)'
;MQITRLLQPATINWCINSIERYFDRARQTGMVQTNYSKSINVVLAEKTSPKRMSDKEAAVLMNIIEEYVKLSDKTILSLCFILGLILWSVVIFK
;
A
#
# COMPACT_ATOMS: atom_id res chain seq x y z
N MET A 1 -20.65 22.83 -10.42
CA MET A 1 -19.33 22.84 -9.72
C MET A 1 -18.73 21.45 -9.82
N GLN A 2 -17.77 21.23 -10.72
CA GLN A 2 -16.99 19.98 -10.73
C GLN A 2 -16.00 20.04 -9.56
N ILE A 3 -16.08 19.08 -8.65
CA ILE A 3 -15.12 18.94 -7.56
C ILE A 3 -13.86 18.31 -8.17
N THR A 4 -12.89 19.14 -8.54
CA THR A 4 -11.56 18.67 -8.96
C THR A 4 -10.82 18.16 -7.73
N ARG A 5 -11.06 16.89 -7.37
CA ARG A 5 -10.23 16.20 -6.36
C ARG A 5 -8.88 15.91 -7.00
N LEU A 6 -7.84 16.60 -6.54
CA LEU A 6 -6.45 16.27 -6.87
C LEU A 6 -6.13 14.90 -6.27
N LEU A 7 -6.10 13.88 -7.11
CA LEU A 7 -5.67 12.54 -6.72
C LEU A 7 -4.15 12.54 -6.50
N GLN A 8 -3.69 11.76 -5.52
CA GLN A 8 -2.26 11.55 -5.35
C GLN A 8 -1.69 10.85 -6.59
N PRO A 9 -0.45 11.17 -7.02
CA PRO A 9 0.18 10.52 -8.16
C PRO A 9 0.18 8.98 -8.08
N ALA A 10 0.34 8.42 -6.87
CA ALA A 10 0.24 6.98 -6.63
C ALA A 10 -1.13 6.41 -7.02
N THR A 11 -2.21 7.11 -6.67
CA THR A 11 -3.59 6.72 -7.02
C THR A 11 -3.83 6.82 -8.53
N ILE A 12 -3.32 7.88 -9.17
CA ILE A 12 -3.42 8.05 -10.63
C ILE A 12 -2.69 6.91 -11.34
N ASN A 13 -1.46 6.60 -10.95
CA ASN A 13 -0.67 5.52 -11.53
C ASN A 13 -1.32 4.15 -11.31
N TRP A 14 -1.95 3.93 -10.16
CA TRP A 14 -2.72 2.70 -9.91
C TRP A 14 -3.92 2.57 -10.86
N CYS A 15 -4.64 3.67 -11.13
CA CYS A 15 -5.73 3.71 -12.10
C CYS A 15 -5.22 3.45 -13.52
N ILE A 16 -4.12 4.09 -13.94
CA ILE A 16 -3.50 3.88 -15.26
C ILE A 16 -3.15 2.40 -15.44
N ASN A 17 -2.43 1.80 -14.49
CA ASN A 17 -2.06 0.38 -14.53
C ASN A 17 -3.28 -0.55 -14.56
N SER A 18 -4.38 -0.18 -13.88
CA SER A 18 -5.63 -0.95 -13.94
C SER A 18 -6.28 -0.90 -15.32
N ILE A 19 -6.28 0.27 -15.95
CA ILE A 19 -6.77 0.47 -17.32
C ILE A 19 -5.91 -0.31 -18.31
N GLU A 20 -4.58 -0.26 -18.18
CA GLU A 20 -3.65 -1.03 -19.03
C GLU A 20 -3.93 -2.52 -18.97
N ARG A 21 -4.03 -3.08 -17.75
CA ARG A 21 -4.35 -4.50 -17.54
C ARG A 21 -5.70 -4.89 -18.12
N TYR A 22 -6.70 -4.02 -18.02
CA TYR A 22 -8.00 -4.26 -18.62
C TYR A 22 -7.90 -4.38 -20.14
N PHE A 23 -7.24 -3.42 -20.80
CA PHE A 23 -7.09 -3.45 -22.26
C PHE A 23 -6.19 -4.59 -22.74
N ASP A 24 -5.17 -4.96 -21.98
CA ASP A 24 -4.35 -6.14 -22.28
C ASP A 24 -5.16 -7.42 -22.20
N ARG A 25 -5.99 -7.58 -21.17
CA ARG A 25 -6.91 -8.71 -21.06
C ARG A 25 -7.93 -8.70 -22.20
N ALA A 26 -8.52 -7.55 -22.51
CA ALA A 26 -9.51 -7.42 -23.58
C ALA A 26 -8.92 -7.70 -24.98
N ARG A 27 -7.63 -7.40 -25.18
CA ARG A 27 -6.89 -7.79 -26.39
C ARG A 27 -6.67 -9.29 -26.46
N GLN A 28 -6.26 -9.91 -25.35
CA GLN A 28 -6.05 -11.36 -25.28
C GLN A 28 -7.36 -12.14 -25.52
N THR A 29 -8.50 -11.63 -25.07
CA THR A 29 -9.81 -12.24 -25.29
C THR A 29 -10.44 -11.88 -26.65
N GLY A 30 -9.75 -11.10 -27.49
CA GLY A 30 -10.24 -10.70 -28.82
C GLY A 30 -11.36 -9.66 -28.82
N MET A 31 -11.67 -9.05 -27.67
CA MET A 31 -12.71 -8.01 -27.55
C MET A 31 -12.29 -6.68 -28.17
N VAL A 32 -10.98 -6.40 -28.23
CA VAL A 32 -10.44 -5.16 -28.79
C VAL A 32 -9.18 -5.46 -29.59
N GLN A 33 -9.06 -4.90 -30.79
CA GLN A 33 -7.91 -5.14 -31.67
C GLN A 33 -6.70 -4.28 -31.29
N THR A 34 -6.94 -3.07 -30.79
CA THR A 34 -5.92 -2.06 -30.47
C THR A 34 -5.96 -1.74 -28.99
N ASN A 35 -4.79 -1.73 -28.33
CA ASN A 35 -4.67 -1.29 -26.95
C ASN A 35 -4.46 0.24 -26.90
N TYR A 36 -5.52 0.98 -26.56
CA TYR A 36 -5.52 2.45 -26.45
C TYR A 36 -4.89 2.98 -25.15
N SER A 37 -4.58 2.12 -24.17
CA SER A 37 -3.97 2.54 -22.91
C SER A 37 -2.48 2.83 -23.01
N LYS A 38 -1.79 2.29 -24.03
CA LYS A 38 -0.33 2.44 -24.19
C LYS A 38 0.16 3.87 -24.39
N SER A 39 -0.72 4.80 -24.75
CA SER A 39 -0.39 6.22 -24.90
C SER A 39 -0.52 7.02 -23.60
N ILE A 40 -0.96 6.39 -22.50
CA ILE A 40 -1.14 7.07 -21.22
C ILE A 40 0.19 7.10 -20.47
N ASN A 41 0.76 8.30 -20.32
CA ASN A 41 2.01 8.47 -19.59
C ASN A 41 1.80 8.32 -18.08
N VAL A 42 2.68 7.57 -17.43
CA VAL A 42 2.75 7.46 -15.97
C VAL A 42 3.09 8.83 -15.39
N VAL A 43 2.40 9.21 -14.31
CA VAL A 43 2.69 10.46 -13.59
C VAL A 43 3.96 10.25 -12.77
N LEU A 44 5.00 11.05 -13.06
CA LEU A 44 6.22 11.08 -12.26
C LEU A 44 5.85 11.55 -10.84
N ALA A 45 5.98 10.61 -9.91
CA ALA A 45 5.82 10.87 -8.49
C ALA A 45 7.20 10.77 -7.85
N GLU A 46 7.57 11.75 -7.04
CA GLU A 46 8.74 11.63 -6.18
C GLU A 46 8.49 10.44 -5.24
N LYS A 47 9.26 9.35 -5.43
CA LYS A 47 9.20 8.19 -4.56
C LYS A 47 9.88 8.54 -3.24
N THR A 48 9.11 9.10 -2.32
CA THR A 48 9.51 9.12 -0.92
C THR A 48 9.33 7.71 -0.37
N SER A 49 10.43 6.96 -0.28
CA SER A 49 10.40 5.68 0.42
C SER A 49 10.01 5.95 1.87
N PRO A 50 9.08 5.15 2.46
CA PRO A 50 8.77 5.28 3.87
C PRO A 50 10.06 5.24 4.68
N LYS A 51 10.22 6.19 5.62
CA LYS A 51 11.38 6.20 6.50
C LYS A 51 11.44 4.87 7.23
N ARG A 52 12.55 4.14 7.08
CA ARG A 52 12.78 2.93 7.85
C ARG A 52 12.97 3.34 9.32
N MET A 53 12.21 2.68 10.20
CA MET A 53 12.34 2.87 11.64
C MET A 53 13.74 2.41 12.07
N SER A 54 14.43 3.26 12.83
CA SER A 54 15.70 2.93 13.47
C SER A 54 15.47 2.09 14.73
N ASP A 55 16.49 1.35 15.17
CA ASP A 55 16.40 0.54 16.39
C ASP A 55 16.06 1.37 17.63
N LYS A 56 16.50 2.64 17.66
CA LYS A 56 16.15 3.59 18.73
C LYS A 56 14.66 3.94 18.73
N GLU A 57 14.10 4.24 17.56
CA GLU A 57 12.67 4.53 17.42
C GLU A 57 11.84 3.28 17.76
N ALA A 58 12.30 2.09 17.37
CA ALA A 58 11.66 0.82 17.71
C ALA A 58 11.65 0.56 19.22
N ALA A 59 12.78 0.77 19.91
CA ALA A 59 12.87 0.60 21.36
C ALA A 59 11.94 1.56 22.12
N VAL A 60 11.88 2.83 21.70
CA VAL A 60 10.96 3.83 22.28
C VAL A 60 9.50 3.40 22.05
N LEU A 61 9.17 2.91 20.86
CA LEU A 61 7.82 2.42 20.58
C LEU A 61 7.46 1.20 21.43
N MET A 62 8.36 0.24 21.58
CA MET A 62 8.11 -0.95 22.41
C MET A 62 7.87 -0.59 23.88
N ASN A 63 8.60 0.38 24.43
CA ASN A 63 8.36 0.88 25.78
C ASN A 63 6.97 1.54 25.92
N ILE A 64 6.55 2.35 24.95
CA ILE A 64 5.21 2.96 24.95
C ILE A 64 4.12 1.88 24.85
N ILE A 65 4.35 0.86 24.02
CA ILE A 65 3.44 -0.29 23.91
C ILE A 65 3.35 -0.99 25.26
N GLU A 66 4.47 -1.21 25.95
CA GLU A 66 4.52 -1.84 27.27
C GLU A 66 3.76 -1.05 28.34
N GLU A 67 3.80 0.28 28.30
CA GLU A 67 3.22 1.12 29.33
C GLU A 67 1.72 1.42 29.11
N TYR A 68 1.29 1.66 27.86
CA TYR A 68 -0.04 2.22 27.58
C TYR A 68 -1.02 1.28 26.85
N VAL A 69 -0.56 0.14 26.32
CA VAL A 69 -1.39 -0.71 25.45
C VAL A 69 -1.99 -1.89 26.21
N LYS A 70 -3.19 -2.34 25.79
CA LYS A 70 -3.84 -3.54 26.35
C LYS A 70 -3.02 -4.79 26.05
N LEU A 71 -3.06 -5.78 26.94
CA LEU A 71 -2.29 -7.03 26.80
C LEU A 71 -2.54 -7.74 25.45
N SER A 72 -3.77 -7.71 24.93
CA SER A 72 -4.10 -8.28 23.62
C SER A 72 -3.34 -7.62 22.48
N ASP A 73 -3.24 -6.30 22.51
CA ASP A 73 -2.71 -5.51 21.41
C ASP A 73 -1.18 -5.43 21.50
N LYS A 74 -0.63 -5.51 22.73
CA LYS A 74 0.81 -5.70 23.00
C LYS A 74 1.37 -6.94 22.32
N THR A 75 0.67 -8.07 22.44
CA THR A 75 1.09 -9.33 21.82
C THR A 75 1.07 -9.23 20.30
N ILE A 76 0.02 -8.63 19.74
CA ILE A 76 -0.10 -8.43 18.28
C ILE A 76 1.03 -7.55 17.75
N LEU A 77 1.27 -6.41 18.41
CA LEU A 77 2.32 -5.48 17.99
C LEU A 77 3.71 -6.12 18.13
N SER A 78 3.99 -6.80 19.23
CA SER A 78 5.28 -7.49 19.44
C SER A 78 5.53 -8.57 18.39
N LEU A 79 4.50 -9.34 18.02
CA LEU A 79 4.57 -10.33 16.93
C LEU A 79 4.87 -9.65 15.58
N CYS A 80 4.22 -8.52 15.28
CA CYS A 80 4.49 -7.77 14.06
C CYS A 80 5.92 -7.22 14.02
N PHE A 81 6.45 -6.73 15.14
CA PHE A 81 7.80 -6.15 15.23
C PHE A 81 8.92 -7.18 15.22
N ILE A 82 8.79 -8.27 15.98
CA ILE A 82 9.86 -9.27 16.13
C ILE A 82 9.93 -10.19 14.91
N LEU A 83 8.77 -10.63 14.40
CA LEU A 83 8.70 -11.61 13.32
C LEU A 83 8.48 -10.98 11.94
N GLY A 84 8.32 -9.65 11.88
CA GLY A 84 8.02 -8.94 10.63
C GLY A 84 6.66 -9.31 10.04
N LEU A 85 5.72 -9.76 10.87
CA LEU A 85 4.39 -10.14 10.42
C LEU A 85 3.57 -8.89 10.05
N ILE A 86 2.79 -9.00 8.97
CA ILE A 86 1.78 -8.00 8.65
C ILE A 86 0.59 -8.16 9.60
N LEU A 87 0.00 -7.04 10.03
CA LEU A 87 -1.10 -7.00 11.00
C LEU A 87 -2.25 -7.96 10.62
N TRP A 88 -2.58 -8.02 9.32
CA TRP A 88 -3.62 -8.91 8.78
C TRP A 88 -3.34 -10.39 9.05
N SER A 89 -2.09 -10.83 8.95
CA SER A 89 -1.73 -12.21 9.23
C SER A 89 -1.92 -12.57 10.70
N VAL A 90 -1.65 -11.64 11.62
CA VAL A 90 -1.79 -11.89 13.07
C VAL A 90 -3.26 -11.89 13.50
N VAL A 91 -4.10 -11.08 12.85
CA VAL A 91 -5.54 -10.99 13.18
C VAL A 91 -6.31 -12.24 12.74
N ILE A 92 -5.89 -12.92 11.67
CA ILE A 92 -6.56 -14.15 11.18
C ILE A 92 -6.42 -15.33 12.17
N PHE A 93 -5.41 -15.31 13.05
CA PHE A 93 -5.20 -16.38 14.05
C PHE A 93 -5.96 -16.16 15.37
N LYS A 94 -6.82 -15.13 15.45
CA LYS A 94 -7.62 -14.82 16.63
C LYS A 94 -9.09 -15.19 16.39
#